data_AF-A0AA37QDL3-F1
#
_entry.id   AF-A0AA37QDL3-F1
#
_cell.length_a   1.000
_cell.length_b   1.000
_cell.length_c   1.000
_cell.angle_alpha   90.00
_cell.angle_beta   90.00
_cell.angle_gamma   90.00
#
_symmetry.space_group_name_H-M   'P 1'
#
loop_
_entity.id
_entity.type
_entity.pdbx_description
1 polymer ?
#
loop_
_entity_poly.entity_id
_entity_poly.type
_entity_poly.pdbx_seq_one_letter_code
_entity_poly.pdbx_strand_id
1 'polypeptide(L)'
;MLNVFGLSLPAAAPLGRDEANLLAERIGAAAASVQQGAKAAVSASVRRDAQQYLDARRAGQLRFAPGAGRACDAGAWALMRLTVDAPAVLPAATLLVA
;
A
#
# COMPACT_ATOMS: atom_id res chain seq x y z
N MET A 1 -8.20 12.59 -1.03
CA MET A 1 -8.11 11.46 -0.08
C MET A 1 -7.32 10.36 -0.77
N LEU A 2 -6.43 9.68 -0.05
CA LEU A 2 -5.62 8.57 -0.59
C LEU A 2 -6.24 7.25 -0.14
N ASN A 3 -6.52 6.33 -1.06
CA ASN A 3 -7.07 5.01 -0.73
C ASN A 3 -5.99 3.94 -0.94
N VAL A 4 -5.47 3.38 0.14
CA VAL A 4 -4.41 2.34 0.12
C VAL A 4 -4.68 1.31 1.19
N PHE A 5 -4.40 0.03 0.90
CA PHE A 5 -4.58 -1.09 1.84
C PHE A 5 -6.00 -1.18 2.43
N GLY A 6 -7.00 -0.77 1.63
CA GLY A 6 -8.41 -0.72 2.05
C GLY A 6 -8.73 0.38 3.09
N LEU A 7 -7.85 1.38 3.23
CA LEU A 7 -8.05 2.53 4.11
C LEU A 7 -8.13 3.84 3.32
N SER A 8 -9.02 4.72 3.75
CA SER A 8 -9.12 6.09 3.24
C SER A 8 -8.35 7.04 4.16
N LEU A 9 -7.22 7.56 3.67
CA LEU A 9 -6.33 8.43 4.42
C LEU A 9 -6.54 9.90 4.01
N PRO A 10 -6.62 10.83 4.99
CA PRO A 10 -6.65 12.26 4.71
C PRO A 10 -5.35 12.71 4.03
N ALA A 11 -5.47 13.57 3.01
CA ALA A 11 -4.32 14.09 2.26
C ALA A 11 -3.79 15.42 2.83
N ALA A 12 -4.54 16.07 3.72
CA ALA A 12 -4.24 17.43 4.19
C ALA A 12 -3.78 17.47 5.67
N ALA A 13 -4.09 16.44 6.46
CA ALA A 13 -3.77 16.37 7.88
C ALA A 13 -2.69 15.31 8.15
N PRO A 14 -1.75 15.54 9.08
CA PRO A 14 -0.85 14.49 9.53
C PRO A 14 -1.64 13.35 10.16
N LEU A 15 -1.32 12.12 9.77
CA LEU A 15 -1.85 10.93 10.43
C LEU A 15 -1.34 10.86 11.86
N GLY A 16 -2.27 10.66 12.79
CA GLY A 16 -2.00 10.38 14.18
C GLY A 16 -1.46 8.97 14.39
N ARG A 17 -1.21 8.63 15.65
CA ARG A 17 -0.62 7.35 16.03
C ARG A 17 -1.58 6.18 15.77
N ASP A 18 -2.89 6.39 15.98
CA ASP A 18 -3.90 5.35 15.78
C ASP A 18 -4.08 5.02 14.31
N GLU A 19 -4.16 6.02 13.41
CA GLU A 19 -4.24 5.74 11.97
C GLU A 19 -2.96 5.10 11.44
N ALA A 20 -1.80 5.51 11.95
CA ALA A 20 -0.53 4.90 11.59
C ALA A 20 -0.42 3.43 12.05
N ASN A 21 -0.88 3.11 13.26
CA ASN A 21 -0.92 1.74 13.76
C ASN A 21 -1.88 0.89 12.90
N LEU A 22 -3.07 1.40 12.62
CA LEU A 22 -4.07 0.70 11.81
C LEU A 22 -3.57 0.47 10.37
N LEU A 23 -2.86 1.44 9.79
CA LEU A 23 -2.19 1.27 8.51
C LEU A 23 -1.07 0.22 8.57
N ALA A 24 -0.24 0.23 9.63
CA ALA A 24 0.82 -0.76 9.82
C ALA A 24 0.25 -2.18 9.94
N GLU A 25 -0.86 -2.37 10.66
CA GLU A 25 -1.57 -3.65 10.76
C GLU A 25 -2.06 -4.14 9.39
N ARG A 26 -2.67 -3.25 8.59
CA ARG A 26 -3.12 -3.59 7.23
C ARG A 26 -1.97 -3.98 6.31
N ILE A 27 -0.86 -3.24 6.36
CA ILE A 27 0.36 -3.54 5.60
C ILE A 27 0.93 -4.90 6.03
N GLY A 28 0.96 -5.18 7.34
CA GLY A 28 1.40 -6.46 7.88
C GLY A 28 0.52 -7.63 7.43
N ALA A 29 -0.81 -7.46 7.45
CA ALA A 29 -1.75 -8.46 6.95
C ALA A 29 -1.59 -8.72 5.45
N ALA A 30 -1.38 -7.67 4.65
CA ALA A 30 -1.08 -7.80 3.23
C ALA A 30 0.23 -8.55 2.99
N ALA A 31 1.27 -8.28 3.77
CA ALA A 31 2.56 -8.96 3.66
C ALA A 31 2.46 -10.45 4.02
N ALA A 32 1.74 -10.77 5.10
CA ALA A 32 1.46 -12.14 5.48
C ALA A 32 0.69 -12.89 4.38
N SER A 33 -0.31 -12.25 3.77
CA SER A 33 -1.08 -12.84 2.67
C SER A 33 -0.18 -13.15 1.46
N VAL A 34 0.67 -12.20 1.05
CA VAL A 34 1.62 -12.42 -0.07
C VAL A 34 2.60 -13.55 0.25
N GLN A 35 3.16 -13.59 1.46
CA GLN A 35 4.07 -14.66 1.89
C GLN A 35 3.42 -16.04 1.93
N GLN A 36 2.12 -16.12 2.25
CA GLN A 36 1.35 -17.36 2.23
C GLN A 36 0.94 -17.80 0.81
N GLY A 37 1.45 -17.15 -0.23
CA GLY A 37 1.17 -17.51 -1.63
C GLY A 37 -0.14 -16.94 -2.14
N ALA A 38 -0.46 -15.69 -1.80
CA ALA A 38 -1.62 -15.00 -2.35
C ALA A 38 -1.66 -15.08 -3.89
N LYS A 39 -2.89 -15.14 -4.43
CA LYS A 39 -3.12 -15.14 -5.89
C LYS A 39 -2.47 -13.92 -6.53
N ALA A 40 -2.00 -14.06 -7.78
CA ALA A 40 -1.32 -13.00 -8.52
C ALA A 40 -2.07 -11.66 -8.52
N ALA A 41 -3.41 -11.68 -8.65
CA ALA A 41 -4.26 -10.49 -8.61
C ALA A 41 -4.16 -9.75 -7.25
N VAL A 42 -4.08 -10.48 -6.14
CA VAL A 42 -3.94 -9.91 -4.80
C VAL A 42 -2.54 -9.32 -4.64
N SER A 43 -1.49 -10.06 -4.99
CA SER A 43 -0.10 -9.59 -4.91
C SER A 43 0.12 -8.31 -5.72
N ALA A 44 -0.50 -8.22 -6.89
CA ALA A 44 -0.36 -7.07 -7.76
C ALA A 44 -1.23 -5.87 -7.32
N SER A 45 -2.38 -6.10 -6.65
CA SER A 45 -3.10 -5.05 -5.92
C SER A 45 -2.29 -4.51 -4.74
N VAL A 46 -1.70 -5.40 -3.95
CA VAL A 46 -0.85 -5.04 -2.80
C VAL A 46 0.37 -4.23 -3.24
N ARG A 47 0.99 -4.60 -4.38
CA ARG A 47 2.07 -3.82 -5.00
C ARG A 47 1.62 -2.42 -5.38
N ARG A 48 0.44 -2.28 -6.00
CA ARG A 48 -0.12 -0.98 -6.39
C ARG A 48 -0.33 -0.09 -5.17
N ASP A 49 -0.92 -0.63 -4.10
CA ASP A 49 -1.18 0.11 -2.87
C ASP A 49 0.13 0.55 -2.19
N ALA A 50 1.14 -0.34 -2.13
CA ALA A 50 2.45 -0.02 -1.62
C ALA A 50 3.14 1.09 -2.43
N GLN A 51 3.06 1.03 -3.76
CA GLN A 51 3.61 2.06 -4.64
C GLN A 51 2.91 3.41 -4.43
N GLN A 52 1.57 3.44 -4.42
CA GLN A 52 0.80 4.66 -4.19
C GLN A 52 1.09 5.27 -2.81
N TYR A 53 1.23 4.44 -1.78
CA TYR A 53 1.64 4.87 -0.46
C TYR A 53 3.02 5.56 -0.49
N LEU A 54 4.03 4.91 -1.10
CA LEU A 54 5.39 5.46 -1.17
C LEU A 54 5.46 6.74 -2.01
N ASP A 55 4.71 6.82 -3.10
CA ASP A 55 4.63 8.01 -3.94
C ASP A 55 3.97 9.18 -3.19
N ALA A 56 2.87 8.93 -2.47
CA ALA A 56 2.23 9.94 -1.64
C ALA A 56 3.13 10.42 -0.49
N ARG A 57 3.94 9.51 0.10
CA ARG A 57 4.97 9.86 1.09
C ARG A 57 6.04 10.76 0.49
N ARG A 58 6.55 10.42 -0.69
CA ARG A 58 7.60 11.18 -1.39
C ARG A 58 7.11 12.55 -1.84
N ALA A 59 5.87 12.65 -2.30
CA ALA A 59 5.22 13.90 -2.70
C ALA A 59 4.80 14.77 -1.50
N GLY A 60 4.99 14.29 -0.25
CA GLY A 60 4.60 15.01 0.96
C GLY A 60 3.09 15.16 1.16
N GLN A 61 2.29 14.40 0.40
CA GLN A 61 0.82 14.32 0.51
C GLN A 61 0.39 13.44 1.68
N LEU A 62 1.23 12.46 2.05
CA LEU A 62 1.03 11.63 3.24
C LEU A 62 2.06 12.00 4.32
N ARG A 63 1.58 12.60 5.40
CA ARG A 63 2.40 13.03 6.53
C ARG A 63 2.01 12.24 7.76
N PHE A 64 2.99 11.90 8.58
CA PHE A 64 2.78 11.23 9.86
C PHE A 64 3.20 12.16 10.99
N ALA A 65 2.59 11.97 12.15
CA ALA A 65 3.17 12.43 13.40
C ALA A 65 4.61 11.88 13.57
N PRO A 66 5.50 12.62 14.27
CA PRO A 66 6.87 12.18 14.50
C PRO A 66 6.94 10.76 15.07
N GLY A 67 7.72 9.88 14.42
CA GLY A 67 7.92 8.49 14.85
C GLY A 67 6.86 7.48 14.40
N ALA A 68 5.70 7.89 13.90
CA ALA A 68 4.60 6.99 13.55
C ALA A 68 4.73 6.32 12.15
N GLY A 69 5.46 6.96 11.22
CA GLY A 69 5.54 6.48 9.82
C GLY A 69 6.55 5.35 9.54
N ARG A 70 7.50 5.09 10.46
CA ARG A 70 8.65 4.21 10.17
C ARG A 70 8.26 2.76 9.89
N ALA A 71 7.32 2.22 10.68
CA ALA A 71 6.84 0.86 10.51
C ALA A 71 6.06 0.69 9.19
N CYS A 72 5.23 1.69 8.85
CA CYS A 72 4.50 1.72 7.58
C CYS A 72 5.45 1.79 6.39
N ASP A 73 6.45 2.68 6.44
CA ASP A 73 7.46 2.81 5.38
C ASP A 73 8.24 1.50 5.18
N ALA A 74 8.71 0.87 6.26
CA ALA A 74 9.41 -0.41 6.19
C ALA A 74 8.55 -1.53 5.61
N GLY A 75 7.28 -1.63 6.03
CA GLY A 75 6.35 -2.63 5.53
C GLY A 75 6.01 -2.43 4.05
N ALA A 76 5.78 -1.19 3.60
CA ALA A 76 5.53 -0.89 2.20
C ALA A 76 6.72 -1.26 1.30
N TRP A 77 7.95 -0.96 1.73
CA TRP A 77 9.15 -1.39 1.01
C TRP A 77 9.32 -2.91 0.97
N ALA A 78 9.00 -3.61 2.07
CA ALA A 78 9.02 -5.07 2.09
C ALA A 78 8.00 -5.66 1.12
N LEU A 79 6.79 -5.11 1.04
CA LEU A 79 5.77 -5.51 0.08
C LEU A 79 6.22 -5.32 -1.36
N MET A 80 6.85 -4.19 -1.69
CA MET A 80 7.40 -3.97 -3.03
C MET A 80 8.45 -5.03 -3.42
N ARG A 81 9.27 -5.48 -2.46
CA ARG A 81 10.23 -6.58 -2.66
C ARG A 81 9.54 -7.92 -2.82
N LEU A 82 8.57 -8.25 -1.96
CA LEU A 82 7.83 -9.52 -1.99
C LEU A 82 6.96 -9.67 -3.25
N THR A 83 6.56 -8.55 -3.86
CA THR A 83 5.68 -8.52 -5.04
C THR A 83 6.43 -8.15 -6.33
N VAL A 84 7.77 -8.19 -6.32
CA VAL A 84 8.59 -7.82 -7.49
C VAL A 84 8.27 -8.67 -8.72
N ASP A 85 8.00 -9.96 -8.50
CA ASP A 85 7.64 -10.94 -9.54
C ASP A 85 6.13 -10.98 -9.84
N ALA A 86 5.32 -10.22 -9.08
CA ALA A 86 3.89 -10.16 -9.37
C ALA A 86 3.70 -9.46 -10.73
N PRO A 87 2.96 -10.08 -11.68
CA PRO A 87 2.71 -9.47 -12.98
C PRO A 87 2.02 -8.13 -12.76
N ALA A 88 2.47 -7.10 -13.48
CA ALA A 88 1.82 -5.79 -13.41
C ALA A 88 0.33 -5.97 -13.75
N VAL A 89 -0.57 -5.64 -12.82
CA VAL A 89 -2.00 -5.57 -13.17
C VAL A 89 -2.09 -4.44 -14.18
N LEU A 90 -2.23 -4.79 -15.45
CA LEU A 90 -2.64 -3.85 -16.47
C LEU A 90 -3.84 -3.10 -15.90
N PRO A 91 -3.84 -1.75 -15.91
CA PRO A 91 -5.06 -1.03 -15.59
C PRO A 91 -6.16 -1.65 -16.44
N ALA A 92 -7.37 -1.81 -15.88
CA ALA A 92 -8.52 -2.38 -16.57
C ALA A 92 -8.94 -1.44 -17.72
N ALA A 93 -8.10 -1.36 -18.73
CA ALA A 93 -8.33 -0.76 -20.00
C ALA A 93 -8.64 -1.94 -20.90
N THR A 94 -9.90 -2.00 -21.31
CA THR A 94 -10.32 -2.67 -22.53
C THR A 94 -10.24 -4.21 -22.50
N LEU A 95 -11.15 -4.82 -21.74
CA LEU A 95 -11.97 -5.89 -22.33
C LEU A 95 -12.75 -5.27 -23.51
N LEU A 96 -12.10 -5.07 -24.64
CA LEU A 96 -12.78 -4.94 -25.94
C LEU A 96 -13.34 -6.33 -26.24
N VAL A 97 -14.55 -6.54 -25.75
CA VAL A 97 -15.44 -7.61 -26.19
C VAL A 97 -15.86 -7.28 -27.62
N ALA A 98 -15.62 -8.25 -28.51
CA ALA A 98 -16.16 -8.44 -29.86
C ALA A 98 -15.72 -7.47 -30.97
#